data_AF-A0A256ZDG8-F1
#
_entry.id   AF-A0A256ZDG8-F1
#
_cell.length_a   1.000
_cell.length_b   1.000
_cell.length_c   1.000
_cell.angle_alpha   90.00
_cell.angle_beta   90.00
_cell.angle_gamma   90.00
#
_symmetry.space_group_name_H-M   'P 1'
#
loop_
_entity.id
_entity.type
_entity.pdbx_description
1 polymer ?
#
loop_
_entity_poly.entity_id
_entity_poly.type
_entity_poly.pdbx_seq_one_letter_code
_entity_poly.pdbx_strand_id
1 'polypeptide(L)' 'MHAVIWARALGASKVVGIDIIDFKLRLAKELGADYTVNALEEDPVKTIKDLTDGLGVNIALEVTGSEKTMNDAI' A
#
# COMPACT_ATOMS: atom_id res chain seq x y z
N MET A 1 -7.51 1.67 6.23
CA MET A 1 -8.44 2.29 5.25
C MET A 1 -8.34 3.82 5.21
N HIS A 2 -8.42 4.52 6.35
CA HIS A 2 -8.33 6.00 6.38
C HIS A 2 -7.09 6.58 5.66
N ALA A 3 -5.94 5.93 5.76
CA ALA A 3 -4.70 6.36 5.11
C ALA A 3 -4.82 6.52 3.58
N VAL A 4 -5.58 5.66 2.91
CA VAL A 4 -5.81 5.75 1.45
C VAL A 4 -6.59 7.01 1.10
N ILE A 5 -7.67 7.28 1.85
CA ILE A 5 -8.50 8.47 1.68
C ILE A 5 -7.65 9.73 1.87
N TRP A 6 -6.85 9.78 2.94
CA TRP A 6 -6.00 10.94 3.22
C TRP A 6 -4.91 11.14 2.19
N ALA A 7 -4.21 10.08 1.78
CA ALA A 7 -3.19 10.17 0.73
C ALA A 7 -3.78 10.77 -0.55
N ARG A 8 -4.99 10.35 -0.93
CA ARG A 8 -5.70 10.93 -2.08
C ARG A 8 -6.16 12.35 -1.89
N ALA A 9 -6.78 12.65 -0.76
CA ALA A 9 -7.21 14.02 -0.45
C ALA A 9 -6.04 15.00 -0.42
N LEU A 10 -4.84 14.54 -0.03
CA LEU A 10 -3.60 15.32 -0.01
C LEU A 10 -2.88 15.39 -1.36
N GLY A 11 -3.43 14.79 -2.43
CA GLY A 11 -2.91 14.91 -3.79
C GLY A 11 -1.81 13.91 -4.16
N ALA A 12 -1.71 12.77 -3.48
CA ALA A 12 -0.80 11.71 -3.89
C ALA A 12 -1.10 11.27 -5.33
N SER A 13 -0.08 11.31 -6.20
CA SER A 13 -0.21 10.93 -7.62
C SER A 13 -0.47 9.44 -7.79
N LYS A 14 0.26 8.61 -7.03
CA LYS A 14 0.03 7.16 -6.93
C LYS A 14 -0.23 6.73 -5.49
N VAL A 15 -1.21 5.86 -5.27
CA VAL A 15 -1.49 5.24 -3.95
C VAL A 15 -1.59 3.73 -4.09
N VAL A 16 -0.80 3.02 -3.28
CA VAL A 16 -0.79 1.56 -3.19
C VAL A 16 -1.31 1.12 -1.82
N GLY A 17 -2.34 0.29 -1.78
CA GLY A 17 -2.88 -0.29 -0.55
C GLY A 17 -2.37 -1.71 -0.32
N ILE A 18 -1.82 -1.99 0.85
CA ILE A 18 -1.31 -3.33 1.22
C ILE A 18 -2.10 -3.82 2.43
N ASP A 19 -2.62 -5.03 2.35
CA ASP A 19 -3.28 -5.74 3.45
C ASP A 19 -3.25 -7.25 3.12
N ILE A 20 -3.75 -8.08 4.04
CA ILE A 20 -3.93 -9.53 3.81
C ILE A 20 -5.40 -9.91 3.62
N ILE A 21 -6.31 -8.97 3.85
CA ILE A 21 -7.76 -9.19 3.80
C ILE A 21 -8.32 -8.60 2.49
N ASP A 22 -8.77 -9.47 1.57
CA ASP A 22 -9.27 -9.07 0.24
C ASP A 22 -10.39 -8.03 0.29
N PHE A 23 -11.27 -8.11 1.28
CA PHE A 23 -12.33 -7.12 1.44
C PHE A 23 -11.77 -5.71 1.65
N LYS A 24 -10.72 -5.56 2.46
CA LYS A 24 -10.08 -4.26 2.67
C LYS A 24 -9.37 -3.78 1.42
N LEU A 25 -8.79 -4.67 0.63
CA LEU A 25 -8.17 -4.31 -0.66
C LEU A 25 -9.22 -3.82 -1.66
N ARG A 26 -10.37 -4.51 -1.78
CA ARG A 26 -11.50 -4.02 -2.61
C ARG A 26 -11.96 -2.63 -2.15
N LEU A 27 -12.14 -2.45 -0.85
CA LEU A 27 -12.50 -1.15 -0.29
C LEU A 27 -11.39 -0.10 -0.53
N ALA A 28 -10.11 -0.48 -0.54
CA ALA A 28 -9.01 0.45 -0.83
C ALA A 28 -9.12 0.99 -2.25
N LYS A 29 -9.44 0.13 -3.22
CA LYS A 29 -9.68 0.53 -4.61
C LYS A 29 -10.85 1.51 -4.72
N GLU A 30 -11.97 1.21 -4.07
CA GLU A 30 -13.15 2.10 -4.04
C GLU A 30 -12.83 3.47 -3.41
N LEU A 31 -11.97 3.49 -2.40
CA LEU A 31 -11.52 4.70 -1.71
C LEU A 31 -10.37 5.43 -2.42
N GLY A 32 -9.95 4.93 -3.58
CA GLY A 32 -9.03 5.63 -4.48
C GLY A 32 -7.62 5.06 -4.55
N ALA A 33 -7.30 3.89 -4.01
CA ALA A 33 -6.00 3.26 -4.28
C ALA A 33 -5.87 2.91 -5.79
N ASP A 34 -4.74 3.24 -6.43
CA ASP A 34 -4.48 2.81 -7.83
C ASP A 34 -4.16 1.33 -7.88
N TYR A 35 -3.42 0.84 -6.89
CA TYR A 35 -2.93 -0.52 -6.79
C TYR A 35 -3.24 -1.08 -5.41
N THR A 36 -3.45 -2.38 -5.36
CA THR A 36 -3.63 -3.10 -4.11
C THR A 36 -2.85 -4.39 -4.18
N VAL A 37 -2.26 -4.77 -3.06
CA VAL A 37 -1.36 -5.92 -2.96
C VAL A 37 -1.82 -6.77 -1.78
N ASN A 38 -2.08 -8.06 -2.03
CA ASN A 38 -2.31 -9.00 -0.95
C ASN A 38 -0.98 -9.61 -0.51
N ALA A 39 -0.52 -9.26 0.70
CA ALA A 39 0.78 -9.71 1.21
C ALA A 39 0.85 -11.21 1.56
N LEU A 40 -0.25 -11.96 1.44
CA LEU A 40 -0.25 -13.44 1.49
C LEU A 40 -0.01 -14.09 0.13
N GLU A 41 -0.26 -13.36 -0.96
CA GLU A 41 -0.19 -13.89 -2.33
C GLU A 41 1.10 -13.45 -3.04
N GLU A 42 1.59 -12.26 -2.73
CA GLU A 42 2.76 -11.66 -3.36
C GLU A 42 3.62 -10.87 -2.36
N ASP A 43 4.91 -10.69 -2.70
CA ASP A 43 5.84 -9.89 -1.90
C ASP A 43 5.58 -8.39 -2.16
N PRO A 44 5.08 -7.64 -1.16
CA PRO A 44 4.71 -6.25 -1.36
C PRO A 44 5.89 -5.34 -1.68
N VAL A 45 7.08 -5.60 -1.11
CA VAL A 45 8.27 -4.76 -1.36
C VAL A 45 8.73 -4.95 -2.79
N LYS A 46 8.75 -6.20 -3.25
CA LYS A 46 9.08 -6.51 -4.64
C LYS A 46 8.06 -5.91 -5.61
N THR A 47 6.77 -6.11 -5.37
CA THR A 47 5.69 -5.58 -6.22
C THR A 47 5.78 -4.05 -6.32
N ILE A 48 6.02 -3.35 -5.22
CA ILE A 48 6.22 -1.89 -5.23
C ILE A 48 7.42 -1.51 -6.08
N LYS A 49 8.57 -2.17 -5.89
CA LYS A 49 9.79 -1.88 -6.67
C LYS A 49 9.56 -2.10 -8.16
N ASP A 50 8.89 -3.19 -8.54
CA ASP A 50 8.55 -3.47 -9.94
C ASP A 50 7.62 -2.38 -10.52
N LEU A 51 6.69 -1.84 -9.71
CA LEU A 51 5.80 -0.74 -10.11
C LEU A 51 6.48 0.64 -10.21
N THR A 52 7.67 0.79 -9.62
CA THR A 52 8.38 2.07 -9.51
C THR A 52 9.80 2.01 -10.06
N ASP A 53 10.08 1.08 -10.98
CA ASP A 53 11.38 0.92 -11.64
C ASP A 53 12.56 0.81 -10.64
N GLY A 54 12.30 0.13 -9.51
CA GLY A 54 13.25 -0.11 -8.43
C GLY A 54 13.39 1.02 -7.40
N LEU A 55 12.67 2.14 -7.56
CA LEU A 55 12.84 3.33 -6.70
C LEU A 55 12.17 3.20 -5.32
N GLY A 56 11.14 2.37 -5.19
CA GLY A 56 10.34 2.29 -3.96
C GLY A 56 9.25 3.37 -3.88
N VAL A 57 8.91 3.81 -2.66
CA VAL A 57 7.87 4.83 -2.39
C VAL A 57 8.48 6.11 -1.84
N ASN A 58 7.83 7.26 -2.08
CA ASN A 58 8.22 8.51 -1.43
C ASN A 58 7.79 8.58 0.04
N ILE A 59 6.68 7.92 0.38
CA ILE A 59 6.10 7.88 1.73
C ILE A 59 5.57 6.46 1.96
N ALA A 60 5.98 5.84 3.06
CA ALA A 60 5.41 4.60 3.57
C ALA A 60 4.60 4.90 4.84
N LEU A 61 3.38 4.34 4.93
CA LEU A 61 2.51 4.47 6.09
C LEU A 61 2.23 3.09 6.68
N GLU A 62 2.88 2.80 7.81
CA GLU A 62 2.58 1.61 8.60
C GLU A 62 1.41 1.92 9.55
N VAL A 63 0.34 1.13 9.45
CA VAL A 63 -0.90 1.33 10.24
C VAL A 63 -1.48 0.02 10.79
N THR A 64 -0.70 -1.06 10.76
CA THR A 64 -1.10 -2.39 11.24
C THR A 64 -0.43 -2.74 12.57
N GLY A 65 0.73 -2.15 12.88
CA GLY A 65 1.47 -2.33 14.12
C GLY A 65 2.26 -3.64 14.21
N SER A 66 2.49 -4.35 13.11
CA SER A 66 3.26 -5.59 13.11
C SER A 66 4.75 -5.35 12.83
N GLU A 67 5.63 -6.16 13.43
CA GLU A 67 7.07 -6.08 13.17
C GLU A 67 7.40 -6.30 11.69
N LYS A 68 6.71 -7.25 11.06
CA LYS A 68 6.87 -7.52 9.62
C LYS A 68 6.59 -6.27 8.79
N THR A 69 5.44 -5.63 8.99
CA THR A 69 5.04 -4.47 8.19
C THR A 69 5.89 -3.23 8.48
N MET A 70 6.42 -3.09 9.71
CA MET A 70 7.41 -2.07 10.02
C MET A 70 8.71 -2.29 9.24
N ASN A 71 9.18 -3.53 9.15
CA ASN A 71 10.38 -3.89 8.38
C ASN A 71 10.18 -3.77 6.87
N ASP A 72 8.95 -3.91 6.36
CA ASP A 72 8.62 -3.73 4.94
C ASP A 72 8.44 -2.24 4.57
N ALA A 73 8.30 -1.34 5.55
CA ALA A 73 8.07 0.11 5.38
C ALA A 73 9.38 0.92 5.37
N ILE A 74 10.28 0.59 4.42
CA ILE A 74 11.62 1.19 4.25
C ILE A 74 11.86 1.66 2.81
#